data_AF-A0A6S7FV77-F1
#
_entry.id   AF-A0A6S7FV77-F1
#
_cell.length_a   1.000
_cell.length_b   1.000
_cell.length_c   1.000
_cell.angle_alpha   90.00
_cell.angle_beta   90.00
_cell.angle_gamma   90.00
#
_symmetry.space_group_name_H-M   'P 1'
#
loop_
_entity.id
_entity.type
_entity.pdbx_description
1 polymer ?
#
loop_
_entity_poly.entity_id
_entity_poly.type
_entity_poly.pdbx_seq_one_letter_code
_entity_poly.pdbx_strand_id
1 'polypeptide(L)'
;MCVSVVDGLEFEGLDADEDTSEYRSNIIMKISSVLGLRSKKSRQEVSFEGKHSMLHFSNADTGINVVAVMDPLSNDAQKLTPVLMVLRHVTGVNMKIYMNCREKLSEMPLKRFYRYVLVPSLQFNEDGQLASGPQAVFRDIPETPLLTMNLDIPQAWMVEAVKSPYDLDNIYLKEVEQSVVGNFELEYILIEGHCSDANTGQPPRGLQFTLGTKSNLEQFDTIVMANLGYFQLKASPGSWILQLREGRSNEIFEIESLSGSSTAKHGATEVVVVDNFLGEFLKAKVKRKDGKENADLLAEDGEKGGGGIWDSLSNMVSGSTSSSSSNETINIFSVASGHLYERFLRIMMLTVMKNTKSPVKFWFLKNYLSPTFQAFVPHMAKEYGCEYEFVQYKWPGWLHHQTEKQRIIWGYKILFLDVLFPLSLKKIIFVDADLIVRADLKELMDMDLERAAYAYTPFCDSRKEMDGFRFWKQGYWRNHLGHRPYHISALYVIDLKRFRRLAAGDRLRGQYQGLSQDPNSLSNLDQDLPNNMIHQVPMKSLPQEWLWCETWCDDASKPAAKTIDLCNNPLTKEPKLVSAVRIVKEWPDYDNEIKRLQERVAENKSQSQSYEKTTDTTSKDEL
;
A
#
# COMPACT_ATOMS: atom_id res chain seq x y z
N MET A 1 16.29 -37.80 4.67
CA MET A 1 14.97 -38.44 4.46
C MET A 1 14.40 -38.10 3.08
N CYS A 2 14.45 -36.84 2.61
CA CYS A 2 14.00 -36.48 1.25
C CYS A 2 14.83 -37.17 0.14
N VAL A 3 16.16 -37.02 0.19
CA VAL A 3 17.11 -37.61 -0.78
C VAL A 3 17.01 -39.14 -0.84
N SER A 4 16.98 -39.82 0.31
CA SER A 4 16.88 -41.29 0.36
C SER A 4 15.58 -41.88 -0.18
N VAL A 5 14.48 -41.10 -0.21
CA VAL A 5 13.19 -41.55 -0.78
C VAL A 5 13.17 -41.31 -2.28
N VAL A 6 13.74 -40.20 -2.75
CA VAL A 6 13.90 -39.89 -4.17
C VAL A 6 14.89 -40.85 -4.84
N ASP A 7 16.01 -41.15 -4.19
CA ASP A 7 17.03 -42.06 -4.72
C ASP A 7 16.58 -43.53 -4.74
N GLY A 8 15.58 -43.88 -3.93
CA GLY A 8 15.01 -45.23 -3.86
C GLY A 8 13.71 -45.42 -4.64
N LEU A 9 13.31 -44.45 -5.46
CA LEU A 9 12.08 -44.53 -6.26
C LEU A 9 12.29 -45.42 -7.49
N GLU A 10 11.65 -46.58 -7.48
CA GLU A 10 11.58 -47.48 -8.62
C GLU A 10 10.22 -47.31 -9.31
N PHE A 11 10.25 -47.03 -10.62
CA PHE A 11 9.05 -46.86 -11.45
C PHE A 11 8.70 -48.19 -12.12
N GLU A 12 8.12 -49.11 -11.35
CA GLU A 12 7.68 -50.41 -11.86
C GLU A 12 6.24 -50.37 -12.38
N GLY A 13 5.97 -51.07 -13.49
CA GLY A 13 4.61 -51.25 -14.02
C GLY A 13 3.99 -50.08 -14.78
N LEU A 14 4.79 -49.07 -15.18
CA LEU A 14 4.35 -48.02 -16.09
C LEU A 14 4.22 -48.58 -17.52
N ASP A 15 3.21 -48.10 -18.23
CA ASP A 15 3.09 -48.36 -19.66
C ASP A 15 4.24 -47.68 -20.42
N ALA A 16 4.73 -48.32 -21.48
CA ALA A 16 5.92 -47.85 -22.21
C ALA A 16 5.71 -46.47 -22.85
N ASP A 17 4.45 -46.15 -23.18
CA ASP A 17 4.05 -44.87 -23.76
C ASP A 17 3.98 -43.72 -22.72
N GLU A 18 3.83 -44.05 -21.42
CA GLU A 18 3.76 -43.09 -20.32
C GLU A 18 5.12 -42.85 -19.64
N ASP A 19 6.05 -43.80 -19.78
CA ASP A 19 7.37 -43.81 -19.14
C ASP A 19 8.38 -42.85 -19.82
N THR A 20 8.04 -41.57 -19.87
CA THR A 20 8.86 -40.52 -20.47
C THR A 20 9.76 -39.85 -19.43
N SER A 21 10.84 -39.21 -19.90
CA SER A 21 11.71 -38.38 -19.04
C SER A 21 10.94 -37.24 -18.37
N GLU A 22 9.96 -36.66 -19.08
CA GLU A 22 9.07 -35.63 -18.57
C GLU A 22 8.16 -36.16 -17.46
N TYR A 23 7.54 -37.34 -17.65
CA TYR A 23 6.71 -37.97 -16.63
C TYR A 23 7.49 -38.27 -15.35
N ARG A 24 8.66 -38.93 -15.47
CA ARG A 24 9.52 -39.24 -14.31
C ARG A 24 10.00 -37.98 -13.60
N SER A 25 10.44 -36.97 -14.35
CA SER A 25 10.86 -35.68 -13.79
C SER A 25 9.73 -34.99 -13.04
N ASN A 26 8.52 -34.98 -13.61
CA ASN A 26 7.34 -34.42 -12.96
C ASN A 26 6.97 -35.16 -11.66
N ILE A 27 7.03 -36.49 -11.63
CA ILE A 27 6.78 -37.27 -10.42
C ILE A 27 7.84 -36.97 -9.35
N ILE A 28 9.12 -36.99 -9.72
CA ILE A 28 10.24 -36.69 -8.81
C ILE A 28 10.10 -35.27 -8.24
N MET A 29 9.76 -34.29 -9.08
CA MET A 29 9.53 -32.90 -8.65
C MET A 29 8.34 -32.77 -7.72
N LYS A 30 7.22 -33.43 -8.02
CA LYS A 30 6.04 -33.48 -7.14
C LYS A 30 6.39 -34.08 -5.77
N ILE A 31 7.08 -35.21 -5.75
CA ILE A 31 7.47 -35.90 -4.51
C ILE A 31 8.47 -35.05 -3.72
N SER A 32 9.48 -34.50 -4.38
CA SER A 32 10.49 -33.63 -3.76
C SER A 32 9.87 -32.37 -3.16
N SER A 33 8.91 -31.76 -3.87
CA SER A 33 8.15 -30.62 -3.38
C SER A 33 7.35 -30.98 -2.12
N VAL A 34 6.60 -32.09 -2.14
CA VAL A 34 5.80 -32.55 -0.99
C VAL A 34 6.69 -32.89 0.21
N LEU A 35 7.80 -33.58 -0.01
CA LEU A 35 8.72 -33.97 1.07
C LEU A 35 9.53 -32.79 1.61
N GLY A 36 9.86 -31.81 0.75
CA GLY A 36 10.51 -30.56 1.13
C GLY A 36 9.65 -29.68 2.04
N LEU A 37 8.33 -29.81 1.96
CA LEU A 37 7.36 -29.07 2.78
C LEU A 37 7.15 -29.66 4.20
N ARG A 38 7.92 -30.68 4.62
CA ARG A 38 7.74 -31.29 5.95
C ARG A 38 7.98 -30.29 7.09
N SER A 39 6.90 -29.89 7.74
CA SER A 39 6.92 -29.19 9.01
C SER A 39 7.32 -30.16 10.14
N LYS A 40 8.23 -29.74 11.03
CA LYS A 40 8.58 -30.51 12.26
C LYS A 40 7.47 -30.52 13.33
N LYS A 41 6.27 -30.03 13.03
CA LYS A 41 5.16 -29.97 13.99
C LYS A 41 4.50 -31.34 14.14
N SER A 42 4.33 -31.80 15.38
CA SER A 42 3.54 -33.00 15.65
C SER A 42 2.07 -32.74 15.35
N ARG A 43 1.37 -33.75 14.83
CA ARG A 43 -0.08 -33.71 14.67
C ARG A 43 -0.72 -33.70 16.05
N GLN A 44 -1.54 -32.69 16.33
CA GLN A 44 -2.44 -32.73 17.48
C GLN A 44 -3.71 -33.48 17.07
N GLU A 45 -4.03 -34.56 17.78
CA GLU A 45 -5.34 -35.19 17.67
C GLU A 45 -6.34 -34.36 18.47
N VAL A 46 -7.40 -33.92 17.79
CA VAL A 46 -8.48 -33.17 18.41
C VAL A 46 -9.77 -33.93 18.17
N SER A 47 -10.43 -34.34 19.26
CA SER A 47 -11.68 -35.08 19.25
C SER A 47 -12.75 -34.27 19.99
N PHE A 48 -13.86 -34.01 19.32
CA PHE A 48 -15.01 -33.29 19.89
C PHE A 48 -16.27 -34.16 19.77
N GLU A 49 -17.24 -33.92 20.64
CA GLU A 49 -18.56 -34.51 20.51
C GLU A 49 -19.28 -33.90 19.30
N GLY A 50 -19.41 -34.68 18.23
CA GLY A 50 -19.80 -34.19 16.91
C GLY A 50 -21.17 -34.64 16.41
N LYS A 51 -22.02 -35.27 17.23
CA LYS A 51 -23.23 -35.98 16.77
C LYS A 51 -24.14 -35.13 15.85
N HIS A 52 -24.27 -33.84 16.16
CA HIS A 52 -25.12 -32.90 15.41
C HIS A 52 -24.34 -31.72 14.78
N SER A 53 -23.06 -31.58 15.10
CA SER A 53 -22.21 -30.44 14.72
C SER A 53 -21.06 -30.82 13.79
N MET A 54 -20.94 -32.09 13.40
CA MET A 54 -19.85 -32.59 12.56
C MET A 54 -20.37 -33.13 11.22
N LEU A 55 -19.69 -32.73 10.14
CA LEU A 55 -19.75 -33.42 8.86
C LEU A 55 -18.54 -34.34 8.74
N HIS A 56 -18.77 -35.60 8.34
CA HIS A 56 -17.71 -36.58 8.13
C HIS A 56 -17.79 -37.15 6.72
N PHE A 57 -16.71 -37.00 5.98
CA PHE A 57 -16.48 -37.61 4.68
C PHE A 57 -15.39 -38.66 4.83
N SER A 58 -15.73 -39.94 4.71
CA SER A 58 -14.78 -41.04 4.89
C SER A 58 -14.16 -41.48 3.57
N ASN A 59 -12.83 -41.50 3.52
CA ASN A 59 -12.08 -42.21 2.48
C ASN A 59 -10.76 -42.73 3.09
N ALA A 60 -10.67 -44.04 3.29
CA ALA A 60 -9.54 -44.66 3.96
C ALA A 60 -8.29 -44.74 3.07
N ASP A 61 -8.45 -44.62 1.75
CA ASP A 61 -7.42 -45.02 0.78
C ASP A 61 -6.32 -43.96 0.59
N THR A 62 -6.56 -42.72 1.02
CA THR A 62 -5.65 -41.60 0.72
C THR A 62 -4.53 -41.41 1.74
N GLY A 63 -4.66 -42.00 2.94
CA GLY A 63 -3.75 -41.77 4.07
C GLY A 63 -3.73 -40.34 4.64
N ILE A 64 -4.42 -39.39 4.00
CA ILE A 64 -4.49 -37.99 4.42
C ILE A 64 -5.80 -37.79 5.20
N ASN A 65 -5.66 -37.35 6.45
CA ASN A 65 -6.76 -37.10 7.36
C ASN A 65 -6.85 -35.61 7.68
N VAL A 66 -7.95 -34.95 7.33
CA VAL A 66 -8.20 -33.54 7.59
C VAL A 66 -9.22 -33.37 8.70
N VAL A 67 -8.92 -32.52 9.68
CA VAL A 67 -9.87 -32.09 10.71
C VAL A 67 -9.94 -30.58 10.67
N ALA A 68 -11.10 -30.03 10.35
CA ALA A 68 -11.38 -28.60 10.38
C ALA A 68 -12.35 -28.29 11.51
N VAL A 69 -12.06 -27.25 12.28
CA VAL A 69 -12.95 -26.73 13.32
C VAL A 69 -13.18 -25.26 13.01
N MET A 70 -14.42 -24.89 12.72
CA MET A 70 -14.72 -23.53 12.29
C MET A 70 -16.09 -23.06 12.77
N ASP A 71 -16.20 -21.78 13.06
CA ASP A 71 -17.47 -21.09 13.26
C ASP A 71 -18.05 -20.75 11.87
N PRO A 72 -19.19 -21.33 11.45
CA PRO A 72 -19.78 -21.06 10.14
C PRO A 72 -20.10 -19.59 9.89
N LEU A 73 -20.26 -18.78 10.95
CA LEU A 73 -20.55 -17.35 10.86
C LEU A 73 -19.29 -16.47 10.90
N SER A 74 -18.12 -17.05 10.65
CA SER A 74 -16.84 -16.31 10.62
C SER A 74 -16.35 -16.01 9.20
N ASN A 75 -15.59 -14.91 9.07
CA ASN A 75 -14.90 -14.55 7.84
C ASN A 75 -13.92 -15.65 7.38
N ASP A 76 -13.27 -16.34 8.32
CA ASP A 76 -12.33 -17.42 8.04
C ASP A 76 -13.03 -18.65 7.47
N ALA A 77 -14.25 -18.98 7.94
CA ALA A 77 -15.03 -20.06 7.38
C ALA A 77 -15.45 -19.79 5.92
N GLN A 78 -15.77 -18.54 5.57
CA GLN A 78 -16.05 -18.15 4.17
C GLN A 78 -14.85 -18.43 3.25
N LYS A 79 -13.62 -18.26 3.76
CA LYS A 79 -12.37 -18.52 3.04
C LYS A 79 -12.00 -20.00 3.00
N LEU A 80 -12.09 -20.68 4.13
CA LEU A 80 -11.64 -22.06 4.28
C LEU A 80 -12.57 -23.06 3.58
N THR A 81 -13.88 -22.79 3.54
CA THR A 81 -14.87 -23.74 2.98
C THR A 81 -14.60 -24.10 1.52
N PRO A 82 -14.42 -23.16 0.57
CA PRO A 82 -14.09 -23.50 -0.81
C PRO A 82 -12.77 -24.29 -0.95
N VAL A 83 -11.77 -23.98 -0.14
CA VAL A 83 -10.49 -24.71 -0.12
C VAL A 83 -10.69 -26.16 0.30
N LEU A 84 -11.46 -26.41 1.35
CA LEU A 84 -11.80 -27.76 1.80
C LEU A 84 -12.61 -28.53 0.75
N MET A 85 -13.54 -27.87 0.07
CA MET A 85 -14.31 -28.48 -1.02
C MET A 85 -13.41 -28.93 -2.17
N VAL A 86 -12.50 -28.06 -2.62
CA VAL A 86 -11.54 -28.39 -3.70
C VAL A 86 -10.58 -29.49 -3.25
N LEU A 87 -10.02 -29.40 -2.04
CA LEU A 87 -9.14 -30.42 -1.49
C LEU A 87 -9.83 -31.79 -1.49
N ARG A 88 -11.06 -31.86 -0.99
CA ARG A 88 -11.86 -33.08 -0.99
C ARG A 88 -12.12 -33.59 -2.40
N HIS A 89 -12.46 -32.72 -3.34
CA HIS A 89 -12.75 -33.13 -4.73
C HIS A 89 -11.51 -33.69 -5.43
N VAL A 90 -10.35 -33.05 -5.26
CA VAL A 90 -9.10 -33.42 -5.94
C VAL A 90 -8.47 -34.67 -5.34
N THR A 91 -8.47 -34.79 -4.01
CA THR A 91 -7.71 -35.85 -3.30
C THR A 91 -8.60 -36.95 -2.73
N GLY A 92 -9.90 -36.73 -2.64
CA GLY A 92 -10.82 -37.65 -2.00
C GLY A 92 -10.63 -37.83 -0.49
N VAL A 93 -9.85 -37.00 0.21
CA VAL A 93 -9.43 -37.19 1.61
C VAL A 93 -10.51 -37.58 2.63
N ASN A 94 -10.11 -38.33 3.67
CA ASN A 94 -10.90 -38.43 4.90
C ASN A 94 -10.94 -37.07 5.60
N MET A 95 -12.14 -36.50 5.76
CA MET A 95 -12.32 -35.14 6.25
C MET A 95 -13.42 -35.07 7.29
N LYS A 96 -13.10 -34.50 8.46
CA LYS A 96 -14.06 -34.14 9.50
C LYS A 96 -14.13 -32.62 9.63
N ILE A 97 -15.34 -32.07 9.57
CA ILE A 97 -15.59 -30.64 9.72
C ILE A 97 -16.50 -30.46 10.94
N TYR A 98 -15.99 -29.83 11.99
CA TYR A 98 -16.74 -29.46 13.18
C TYR A 98 -17.19 -28.01 13.08
N MET A 99 -18.49 -27.78 13.26
CA MET A 99 -19.11 -26.46 13.33
C MET A 99 -19.15 -26.01 14.79
N ASN A 100 -18.29 -25.04 15.14
CA ASN A 100 -18.16 -24.50 16.49
C ASN A 100 -18.73 -23.08 16.56
N CYS A 101 -20.05 -22.99 16.63
CA CYS A 101 -20.77 -21.72 16.64
C CYS A 101 -20.63 -20.99 17.98
N ARG A 102 -20.63 -19.65 17.96
CA ARG A 102 -20.79 -18.85 19.17
C ARG A 102 -22.25 -18.84 19.63
N GLU A 103 -22.48 -19.01 20.93
CA GLU A 103 -23.84 -19.02 21.50
C GLU A 103 -24.53 -17.66 21.43
N LYS A 104 -23.78 -16.56 21.54
CA LYS A 104 -24.30 -15.20 21.60
C LYS A 104 -23.56 -14.30 20.62
N LEU A 105 -24.34 -13.54 19.86
CA LEU A 105 -23.86 -12.55 18.91
C LEU A 105 -24.40 -11.18 19.31
N SER A 106 -23.52 -10.22 19.55
CA SER A 106 -23.89 -8.84 19.87
C SER A 106 -24.26 -8.02 18.63
N GLU A 107 -23.81 -8.45 17.45
CA GLU A 107 -24.05 -7.82 16.17
C GLU A 107 -24.10 -8.86 15.05
N MET A 108 -24.48 -8.41 13.84
CA MET A 108 -24.43 -9.26 12.65
C MET A 108 -22.98 -9.69 12.35
N PRO A 109 -22.68 -11.00 12.34
CA PRO A 109 -21.30 -11.50 12.31
C PRO A 109 -20.63 -11.40 10.94
N LEU A 110 -21.42 -11.43 9.86
CA LEU A 110 -20.96 -11.30 8.48
C LEU A 110 -21.61 -10.08 7.83
N LYS A 111 -20.78 -9.10 7.45
CA LYS A 111 -21.20 -7.85 6.78
C LYS A 111 -20.67 -7.78 5.33
N ARG A 112 -20.35 -8.93 4.73
CA ARG A 112 -19.76 -9.04 3.39
C ARG A 112 -20.25 -10.26 2.63
N PHE A 113 -20.23 -10.15 1.31
CA PHE A 113 -20.29 -11.29 0.39
C PHE A 113 -18.88 -11.76 0.05
N TYR A 114 -18.68 -13.06 -0.12
CA TYR A 114 -17.34 -13.62 -0.36
C TYR A 114 -17.35 -14.74 -1.40
N ARG A 115 -16.36 -14.74 -2.29
CA ARG A 115 -16.08 -15.79 -3.26
C ARG A 115 -14.58 -16.05 -3.29
N TYR A 116 -14.21 -17.32 -3.14
CA TYR A 116 -12.83 -17.76 -3.30
C TYR A 116 -12.63 -18.28 -4.72
N VAL A 117 -11.59 -17.79 -5.41
CA VAL A 117 -11.30 -18.14 -6.80
C VAL A 117 -10.38 -19.37 -6.81
N LEU A 118 -10.99 -20.56 -6.77
CA LEU A 118 -10.28 -21.84 -6.84
C LEU A 118 -11.21 -22.91 -7.43
N VAL A 119 -10.72 -23.63 -8.42
CA VAL A 119 -11.44 -24.73 -9.08
C VAL A 119 -10.60 -26.02 -9.00
N PRO A 120 -11.26 -27.20 -8.96
CA PRO A 120 -10.54 -28.46 -8.79
C PRO A 120 -9.84 -28.98 -10.05
N SER A 121 -10.18 -28.45 -11.22
CA SER A 121 -9.64 -28.90 -12.51
C SER A 121 -9.43 -27.73 -13.46
N LEU A 122 -8.57 -27.93 -14.46
CA LEU A 122 -8.39 -26.98 -15.55
C LEU A 122 -9.68 -26.85 -16.36
N GLN A 123 -9.97 -25.64 -16.79
CA GLN A 123 -11.15 -25.30 -17.60
C GLN A 123 -10.70 -24.99 -19.03
N PHE A 124 -11.42 -25.49 -20.02
CA PHE A 124 -11.13 -25.28 -21.44
C PHE A 124 -12.35 -24.65 -22.11
N ASN A 125 -12.10 -23.79 -23.10
CA ASN A 125 -13.13 -23.17 -23.94
C ASN A 125 -13.66 -24.20 -24.96
N GLU A 126 -14.75 -23.86 -25.65
CA GLU A 126 -15.35 -24.71 -26.70
C GLU A 126 -14.35 -25.06 -27.81
N ASP A 127 -13.40 -24.16 -28.09
CA ASP A 127 -12.32 -24.35 -29.06
C ASP A 127 -11.15 -25.24 -28.55
N GLY A 128 -11.27 -25.83 -27.36
CA GLY A 128 -10.26 -26.71 -26.75
C GLY A 128 -9.05 -25.99 -26.14
N GLN A 129 -8.99 -24.65 -26.22
CA GLN A 129 -7.95 -23.84 -25.58
C GLN A 129 -8.19 -23.71 -24.07
N LEU A 130 -7.13 -23.56 -23.29
CA LEU A 130 -7.25 -23.29 -21.85
C LEU A 130 -8.05 -21.98 -21.64
N ALA A 131 -9.09 -22.05 -20.83
CA ALA A 131 -9.90 -20.89 -20.50
C ALA A 131 -9.06 -19.86 -19.73
N SER A 132 -9.49 -18.59 -19.72
CA SER A 132 -8.83 -17.49 -19.00
C SER A 132 -8.80 -17.64 -17.46
N GLY A 133 -9.20 -18.80 -16.96
CA GLY A 133 -9.21 -19.16 -15.54
C GLY A 133 -10.53 -18.86 -14.85
N PRO A 134 -10.67 -19.34 -13.60
CA PRO A 134 -11.85 -19.08 -12.79
C PRO A 134 -12.00 -17.60 -12.45
N GLN A 135 -13.25 -17.13 -12.36
CA GLN A 135 -13.58 -15.74 -12.01
C GLN A 135 -14.46 -15.71 -10.76
N ALA A 136 -14.34 -14.63 -9.98
CA ALA A 136 -15.26 -14.37 -8.88
C ALA A 136 -16.54 -13.72 -9.41
N VAL A 137 -17.60 -14.51 -9.59
CA VAL A 137 -18.91 -14.00 -10.02
C VAL A 137 -19.88 -13.93 -8.85
N PHE A 138 -20.40 -12.73 -8.59
CA PHE A 138 -21.46 -12.48 -7.63
C PHE A 138 -22.78 -12.29 -8.40
N ARG A 139 -23.81 -13.05 -8.04
CA ARG A 139 -25.15 -12.98 -8.64
C ARG A 139 -26.16 -12.66 -7.56
N ASP A 140 -27.26 -12.02 -7.95
CA ASP A 140 -28.39 -11.70 -7.08
C ASP A 140 -27.98 -10.91 -5.82
N ILE A 141 -27.01 -10.01 -5.97
CA ILE A 141 -26.57 -9.10 -4.91
C ILE A 141 -27.62 -8.00 -4.74
N PRO A 142 -28.01 -7.64 -3.50
CA PRO A 142 -28.95 -6.55 -3.28
C PRO A 142 -28.45 -5.23 -3.90
N GLU A 143 -29.34 -4.53 -4.61
CA GLU A 143 -28.94 -3.34 -5.39
C GLU A 143 -28.89 -2.03 -4.58
N THR A 144 -29.59 -2.01 -3.44
CA THR A 144 -29.73 -0.82 -2.58
C THR A 144 -28.51 -0.47 -1.72
N PRO A 145 -27.74 -1.42 -1.13
CA PRO A 145 -26.55 -1.06 -0.36
C PRO A 145 -25.42 -0.55 -1.27
N LEU A 146 -24.63 0.38 -0.74
CA LEU A 146 -23.33 0.75 -1.31
C LEU A 146 -22.33 -0.36 -1.00
N LEU A 147 -21.62 -0.85 -2.01
CA LEU A 147 -20.68 -1.95 -1.91
C LEU A 147 -19.26 -1.49 -2.24
N THR A 148 -18.28 -2.10 -1.59
CA THR A 148 -16.86 -1.87 -1.86
C THR A 148 -16.24 -3.21 -2.25
N MET A 149 -15.56 -3.26 -3.40
CA MET A 149 -14.84 -4.45 -3.84
C MET A 149 -13.52 -4.56 -3.05
N ASN A 150 -13.31 -5.69 -2.40
CA ASN A 150 -12.08 -5.98 -1.65
C ASN A 150 -11.50 -7.31 -2.12
N LEU A 151 -10.17 -7.37 -2.23
CA LEU A 151 -9.44 -8.58 -2.56
C LEU A 151 -8.77 -9.16 -1.31
N ASP A 152 -9.06 -10.42 -1.02
CA ASP A 152 -8.40 -11.20 0.03
C ASP A 152 -7.25 -12.01 -0.59
N ILE A 153 -6.08 -11.39 -0.67
CA ILE A 153 -4.88 -11.90 -1.35
C ILE A 153 -3.81 -12.38 -0.36
N PRO A 154 -2.92 -13.30 -0.78
CA PRO A 154 -1.72 -13.63 -0.01
C PRO A 154 -0.90 -12.39 0.35
N GLN A 155 -0.22 -12.43 1.51
CA GLN A 155 0.55 -11.30 2.03
C GLN A 155 1.63 -10.83 1.05
N ALA A 156 2.28 -11.78 0.37
CA ALA A 156 3.35 -11.51 -0.59
C ALA A 156 2.86 -10.87 -1.89
N TRP A 157 1.55 -10.77 -2.14
CA TRP A 157 1.03 -10.25 -3.39
C TRP A 157 0.77 -8.74 -3.33
N MET A 158 1.22 -8.03 -4.35
CA MET A 158 0.80 -6.66 -4.66
C MET A 158 -0.07 -6.70 -5.90
N VAL A 159 -1.38 -6.52 -5.70
CA VAL A 159 -2.39 -6.56 -6.75
C VAL A 159 -2.98 -5.19 -6.93
N GLU A 160 -3.22 -4.81 -8.19
CA GLU A 160 -3.90 -3.57 -8.52
C GLU A 160 -5.05 -3.78 -9.50
N ALA A 161 -6.01 -2.85 -9.47
CA ALA A 161 -7.01 -2.77 -10.54
C ALA A 161 -6.33 -2.18 -11.77
N VAL A 162 -6.51 -2.83 -12.92
CA VAL A 162 -5.93 -2.37 -14.21
C VAL A 162 -6.99 -1.87 -15.18
N LYS A 163 -8.23 -2.36 -15.03
CA LYS A 163 -9.35 -1.93 -15.88
C LYS A 163 -10.67 -2.08 -15.12
N SER A 164 -11.39 -0.97 -14.98
CA SER A 164 -12.78 -0.93 -14.53
C SER A 164 -13.42 0.35 -15.04
N PRO A 165 -14.61 0.30 -15.69
CA PRO A 165 -15.37 1.50 -16.01
C PRO A 165 -16.10 2.09 -14.79
N TYR A 166 -16.30 1.29 -13.74
CA TYR A 166 -17.01 1.68 -12.51
C TYR A 166 -16.06 1.95 -11.35
N ASP A 167 -16.51 2.76 -10.40
CA ASP A 167 -15.83 2.97 -9.12
C ASP A 167 -15.97 1.71 -8.26
N LEU A 168 -14.88 0.96 -8.11
CA LEU A 168 -14.85 -0.28 -7.33
C LEU A 168 -14.95 -0.03 -5.81
N ASP A 169 -14.79 1.22 -5.36
CA ASP A 169 -14.86 1.58 -3.95
C ASP A 169 -16.27 1.95 -3.50
N ASN A 170 -17.07 2.44 -4.45
CA ASN A 170 -18.43 2.95 -4.23
C ASN A 170 -19.39 2.36 -5.27
N ILE A 171 -19.53 1.04 -5.28
CA ILE A 171 -20.43 0.33 -6.20
C ILE A 171 -21.87 0.47 -5.70
N TYR A 172 -22.67 1.27 -6.40
CA TYR A 172 -24.10 1.38 -6.17
C TYR A 172 -24.87 0.75 -7.33
N LEU A 173 -25.21 -0.53 -7.17
CA LEU A 173 -25.77 -1.37 -8.24
C LEU A 173 -27.07 -0.82 -8.85
N LYS A 174 -27.86 -0.05 -8.08
CA LYS A 174 -29.09 0.60 -8.59
C LYS A 174 -28.82 1.58 -9.75
N GLU A 175 -27.62 2.16 -9.82
CA GLU A 175 -27.21 3.10 -10.88
C GLU A 175 -26.40 2.41 -11.99
N VAL A 176 -26.24 1.09 -11.93
CA VAL A 176 -25.48 0.32 -12.91
C VAL A 176 -26.46 -0.30 -13.92
N GLU A 177 -26.33 0.09 -15.19
CA GLU A 177 -27.20 -0.44 -16.26
C GLU A 177 -26.86 -1.90 -16.65
N GLN A 178 -25.61 -2.31 -16.44
CA GLN A 178 -25.07 -3.62 -16.82
C GLN A 178 -24.38 -4.32 -15.63
N SER A 179 -23.46 -5.24 -15.92
CA SER A 179 -22.62 -5.87 -14.91
C SER A 179 -21.44 -4.96 -14.53
N VAL A 180 -21.08 -4.95 -13.25
CA VAL A 180 -19.82 -4.36 -12.79
C VAL A 180 -18.69 -5.35 -13.05
N VAL A 181 -17.67 -4.92 -13.78
CA VAL A 181 -16.49 -5.74 -14.10
C VAL A 181 -15.23 -5.00 -13.66
N GLY A 182 -14.44 -5.65 -12.81
CA GLY A 182 -13.11 -5.18 -12.40
C GLY A 182 -12.05 -6.22 -12.76
N ASN A 183 -11.07 -5.81 -13.56
CA ASN A 183 -9.91 -6.64 -13.88
C ASN A 183 -8.73 -6.21 -13.00
N PHE A 184 -8.03 -7.20 -12.47
CA PHE A 184 -6.92 -7.02 -11.56
C PHE A 184 -5.67 -7.74 -12.07
N GLU A 185 -4.51 -7.20 -11.75
CA GLU A 185 -3.21 -7.76 -12.10
C GLU A 185 -2.36 -7.94 -10.86
N LEU A 186 -1.69 -9.09 -10.75
CA LEU A 186 -0.61 -9.29 -9.79
C LEU A 186 0.63 -8.58 -10.33
N GLU A 187 0.79 -7.31 -9.94
CA GLU A 187 1.88 -6.46 -10.39
C GLU A 187 3.24 -6.96 -9.86
N TYR A 188 3.29 -7.28 -8.56
CA TYR A 188 4.51 -7.73 -7.90
C TYR A 188 4.28 -8.82 -6.86
N ILE A 189 5.32 -9.63 -6.68
CA ILE A 189 5.52 -10.53 -5.56
C ILE A 189 6.57 -9.90 -4.64
N LEU A 190 6.30 -9.89 -3.34
CA LEU A 190 7.17 -9.28 -2.35
C LEU A 190 8.38 -10.15 -2.03
N ILE A 191 9.51 -9.47 -1.91
CA ILE A 191 10.68 -9.94 -1.18
C ILE A 191 10.70 -9.14 0.11
N GLU A 192 10.47 -9.77 1.25
CA GLU A 192 10.52 -9.13 2.55
C GLU A 192 11.64 -9.71 3.40
N GLY A 193 12.00 -9.06 4.49
CA GLY A 193 13.03 -9.60 5.34
C GLY A 193 13.33 -8.77 6.57
N HIS A 194 14.20 -9.34 7.41
CA HIS A 194 14.77 -8.68 8.57
C HIS A 194 16.26 -8.43 8.35
N CYS A 195 16.71 -7.23 8.68
CA CYS A 195 18.11 -6.83 8.63
C CYS A 195 18.64 -6.53 10.03
N SER A 196 19.85 -7.02 10.33
CA SER A 196 20.55 -6.73 11.59
C SER A 196 22.01 -6.37 11.36
N ASP A 197 22.55 -5.44 12.13
CA ASP A 197 23.98 -5.13 12.21
C ASP A 197 24.71 -6.27 12.94
N ALA A 198 25.70 -6.88 12.31
CA ALA A 198 26.46 -8.02 12.82
C ALA A 198 27.20 -7.71 14.14
N ASN A 199 27.64 -6.46 14.32
CA ASN A 199 28.40 -6.05 15.49
C ASN A 199 27.50 -5.85 16.71
N THR A 200 26.28 -5.33 16.52
CA THR A 200 25.38 -4.93 17.62
C THR A 200 24.16 -5.84 17.78
N GLY A 201 23.83 -6.64 16.77
CA GLY A 201 22.58 -7.39 16.66
C GLY A 201 21.34 -6.52 16.46
N GLN A 202 21.49 -5.20 16.40
CA GLN A 202 20.36 -4.26 16.29
C GLN A 202 20.00 -4.00 14.82
N PRO A 203 18.73 -3.67 14.53
CA PRO A 203 18.32 -3.19 13.21
C PRO A 203 19.13 -1.96 12.75
N PRO A 204 19.78 -1.99 11.57
CA PRO A 204 20.47 -0.83 10.99
C PRO A 204 19.43 0.11 10.38
N ARG A 205 18.70 0.85 11.23
CA ARG A 205 17.61 1.74 10.80
C ARG A 205 18.08 2.76 9.76
N GLY A 206 17.28 2.94 8.70
CA GLY A 206 17.63 3.84 7.61
C GLY A 206 18.53 3.22 6.53
N LEU A 207 19.04 2.00 6.72
CA LEU A 207 19.85 1.32 5.71
C LEU A 207 19.04 1.12 4.44
N GLN A 208 19.64 1.45 3.30
CA GLN A 208 19.00 1.35 2.01
C GLN A 208 19.49 0.13 1.24
N PHE A 209 18.54 -0.67 0.79
CA PHE A 209 18.78 -1.71 -0.21
C PHE A 209 18.27 -1.26 -1.57
N THR A 210 18.93 -1.72 -2.62
CA THR A 210 18.43 -1.70 -3.99
C THR A 210 18.30 -3.12 -4.52
N LEU A 211 17.30 -3.32 -5.37
CA LEU A 211 17.02 -4.56 -6.06
C LEU A 211 16.91 -4.27 -7.55
N GLY A 212 17.60 -5.06 -8.35
CA GLY A 212 17.58 -4.87 -9.79
C GLY A 212 18.09 -6.06 -10.57
N THR A 213 18.17 -5.88 -11.88
CA THR A 213 18.73 -6.85 -12.81
C THR A 213 20.11 -6.39 -13.28
N LYS A 214 20.84 -7.22 -14.03
CA LYS A 214 22.14 -6.82 -14.60
C LYS A 214 22.07 -5.58 -15.49
N SER A 215 20.91 -5.27 -16.09
CA SER A 215 20.69 -4.08 -16.92
C SER A 215 20.35 -2.83 -16.12
N ASN A 216 19.70 -2.98 -14.96
CA ASN A 216 19.35 -1.87 -14.07
C ASN A 216 19.36 -2.38 -12.62
N LEU A 217 20.47 -2.11 -11.91
CA LEU A 217 20.70 -2.58 -10.54
C LEU A 217 19.88 -1.83 -9.48
N GLU A 218 19.38 -0.64 -9.80
CA GLU A 218 18.63 0.23 -8.89
C GLU A 218 17.16 0.36 -9.29
N GLN A 219 16.58 -0.71 -9.84
CA GLN A 219 15.19 -0.70 -10.31
C GLN A 219 14.18 -0.45 -9.19
N PHE A 220 14.41 -1.04 -8.02
CA PHE A 220 13.62 -0.83 -6.81
C PHE A 220 14.54 -0.54 -5.64
N ASP A 221 14.06 0.25 -4.69
CA ASP A 221 14.75 0.56 -3.45
C ASP A 221 13.84 0.43 -2.24
N THR A 222 14.47 0.28 -1.08
CA THR A 222 13.75 0.22 0.20
C THR A 222 14.62 0.72 1.34
N ILE A 223 14.00 0.96 2.49
CA ILE A 223 14.64 1.41 3.72
C ILE A 223 14.33 0.41 4.85
N VAL A 224 15.36 0.04 5.61
CA VAL A 224 15.24 -0.81 6.79
C VAL A 224 14.61 -0.02 7.95
N MET A 225 13.50 -0.54 8.49
CA MET A 225 12.83 0.00 9.69
C MET A 225 13.61 -0.31 10.97
N ALA A 226 13.42 0.48 12.02
CA ALA A 226 13.93 0.10 13.34
C ALA A 226 13.06 -1.02 13.97
N ASN A 227 11.76 -1.06 13.68
CA ASN A 227 10.91 -2.18 14.06
C ASN A 227 11.36 -3.45 13.32
N LEU A 228 11.89 -4.44 14.07
CA LEU A 228 12.28 -5.77 13.58
C LEU A 228 13.38 -5.80 12.50
N GLY A 229 13.95 -4.65 12.12
CA GLY A 229 14.80 -4.58 10.92
C GLY A 229 14.04 -4.86 9.65
N TYR A 230 12.73 -4.64 9.63
CA TYR A 230 11.87 -5.00 8.52
C TYR A 230 12.19 -4.17 7.27
N PHE A 231 12.27 -4.83 6.13
CA PHE A 231 12.29 -4.21 4.81
C PHE A 231 11.43 -5.02 3.84
N GLN A 232 10.98 -4.38 2.77
CA GLN A 232 10.28 -5.04 1.67
C GLN A 232 10.70 -4.43 0.33
N LEU A 233 10.78 -5.27 -0.69
CA LEU A 233 11.08 -4.94 -2.07
C LEU A 233 10.04 -5.60 -2.97
N LYS A 234 9.88 -5.01 -4.15
CA LYS A 234 8.95 -5.48 -5.18
C LYS A 234 9.74 -6.25 -6.22
N ALA A 235 9.21 -7.37 -6.67
CA ALA A 235 9.83 -8.17 -7.70
C ALA A 235 8.77 -8.87 -8.55
N SER A 236 9.09 -9.10 -9.81
CA SER A 236 8.39 -10.08 -10.65
C SER A 236 9.13 -11.43 -10.59
N PRO A 237 8.52 -12.54 -11.04
CA PRO A 237 9.24 -13.82 -11.13
C PRO A 237 10.54 -13.66 -11.93
N GLY A 238 11.65 -14.19 -11.38
CA GLY A 238 12.97 -14.01 -11.99
C GLY A 238 14.12 -13.95 -10.99
N SER A 239 15.32 -13.69 -11.50
CA SER A 239 16.55 -13.56 -10.71
C SER A 239 16.92 -12.08 -10.54
N TRP A 240 17.12 -11.70 -9.29
CA TRP A 240 17.34 -10.32 -8.87
C TRP A 240 18.65 -10.18 -8.10
N ILE A 241 19.31 -9.05 -8.26
CA ILE A 241 20.53 -8.68 -7.54
C ILE A 241 20.13 -7.74 -6.41
N LEU A 242 20.41 -8.13 -5.17
CA LEU A 242 20.23 -7.30 -3.98
C LEU A 242 21.57 -6.70 -3.59
N GLN A 243 21.61 -5.38 -3.38
CA GLN A 243 22.81 -4.68 -2.94
C GLN A 243 22.48 -3.52 -2.01
N LEU A 244 23.50 -3.00 -1.32
CA LEU A 244 23.36 -1.74 -0.60
C LEU A 244 23.32 -0.60 -1.61
N ARG A 245 22.40 0.35 -1.42
CA ARG A 245 22.33 1.55 -2.26
C ARG A 245 23.67 2.30 -2.21
N GLU A 246 24.11 2.81 -3.35
CA GLU A 246 25.27 3.69 -3.39
C GLU A 246 25.08 4.93 -2.50
N GLY A 247 26.19 5.43 -1.94
CA GLY A 247 26.21 6.47 -0.91
C GLY A 247 26.33 5.90 0.49
N ARG A 248 25.75 6.61 1.48
CA ARG A 248 26.05 6.41 2.91
C ARG A 248 25.82 4.98 3.43
N SER A 249 24.85 4.26 2.88
CA SER A 249 24.59 2.85 3.24
C SER A 249 25.77 1.96 2.86
N ASN A 250 26.23 2.04 1.60
CA ASN A 250 27.40 1.29 1.14
C ASN A 250 28.72 1.87 1.69
N GLU A 251 28.81 3.15 2.04
CA GLU A 251 30.03 3.71 2.66
C GLU A 251 30.27 3.18 4.08
N ILE A 252 29.21 2.92 4.83
CA ILE A 252 29.29 2.51 6.24
C ILE A 252 29.24 0.98 6.36
N PHE A 253 28.43 0.31 5.54
CA PHE A 253 28.13 -1.11 5.69
C PHE A 253 28.55 -1.94 4.47
N GLU A 254 28.73 -3.23 4.70
CA GLU A 254 28.78 -4.29 3.70
C GLU A 254 27.80 -5.41 4.06
N ILE A 255 27.31 -6.14 3.07
CA ILE A 255 26.46 -7.32 3.32
C ILE A 255 27.37 -8.48 3.74
N GLU A 256 27.28 -8.87 5.00
CA GLU A 256 28.04 -10.01 5.53
C GLU A 256 27.40 -11.33 5.10
N SER A 257 26.07 -11.44 5.25
CA SER A 257 25.32 -12.61 4.82
C SER A 257 23.88 -12.27 4.46
N LEU A 258 23.38 -12.99 3.47
CA LEU A 258 21.98 -13.01 3.09
C LEU A 258 21.51 -14.46 3.10
N SER A 259 20.39 -14.74 3.77
CA SER A 259 19.82 -16.08 3.80
C SER A 259 18.32 -16.04 3.55
N GLY A 260 17.86 -16.93 2.66
CA GLY A 260 16.47 -17.18 2.30
C GLY A 260 16.35 -18.54 1.62
N SER A 261 15.13 -18.97 1.29
CA SER A 261 14.89 -20.23 0.57
C SER A 261 15.55 -20.24 -0.81
N SER A 262 15.51 -19.09 -1.49
CA SER A 262 15.89 -18.96 -2.90
C SER A 262 17.04 -17.96 -3.10
N THR A 263 17.97 -17.91 -2.14
CA THR A 263 19.17 -17.05 -2.21
C THR A 263 20.38 -17.81 -2.73
N ALA A 264 21.13 -17.19 -3.63
CA ALA A 264 22.40 -17.68 -4.11
C ALA A 264 23.46 -16.57 -4.08
N LYS A 265 24.73 -16.95 -3.92
CA LYS A 265 25.86 -16.01 -3.95
C LYS A 265 26.74 -16.31 -5.16
N HIS A 266 26.91 -15.35 -6.05
CA HIS A 266 27.81 -15.44 -7.20
C HIS A 266 28.95 -14.44 -7.03
N GLY A 267 30.07 -14.89 -6.47
CA GLY A 267 31.18 -14.01 -6.09
C GLY A 267 30.78 -13.05 -4.96
N ALA A 268 30.82 -11.75 -5.23
CA ALA A 268 30.39 -10.70 -4.29
C ALA A 268 28.91 -10.31 -4.44
N THR A 269 28.21 -10.84 -5.44
CA THR A 269 26.83 -10.46 -5.74
C THR A 269 25.84 -11.37 -5.01
N GLU A 270 24.95 -10.75 -4.25
CA GLU A 270 23.83 -11.43 -3.59
C GLU A 270 22.65 -11.53 -4.57
N VAL A 271 22.25 -12.76 -4.88
CA VAL A 271 21.18 -13.05 -5.84
C VAL A 271 19.97 -13.63 -5.09
N VAL A 272 18.80 -13.08 -5.37
CA VAL A 272 17.50 -13.55 -4.87
C VAL A 272 16.66 -13.99 -6.05
N VAL A 273 16.13 -15.21 -6.01
CA VAL A 273 15.25 -15.74 -7.06
C VAL A 273 13.82 -15.76 -6.54
N VAL A 274 12.90 -15.21 -7.32
CA VAL A 274 11.46 -15.30 -7.09
C VAL A 274 10.91 -16.35 -8.04
N ASP A 275 10.69 -17.56 -7.53
CA ASP A 275 10.24 -18.73 -8.30
C ASP A 275 8.87 -19.27 -7.87
N ASN A 276 8.22 -18.62 -6.90
CA ASN A 276 6.97 -19.06 -6.31
C ASN A 276 6.06 -17.89 -5.93
N PHE A 277 4.76 -18.16 -5.78
CA PHE A 277 3.77 -17.15 -5.41
C PHE A 277 3.74 -16.79 -3.92
N LEU A 278 4.51 -17.44 -3.06
CA LEU A 278 4.55 -17.12 -1.63
C LEU A 278 5.54 -15.98 -1.32
N GLY A 279 6.30 -15.53 -2.33
CA GLY A 279 7.37 -14.55 -2.16
C GLY A 279 8.58 -15.12 -1.45
N GLU A 280 9.51 -14.24 -1.07
CA GLU A 280 10.73 -14.64 -0.38
C GLU A 280 10.88 -13.86 0.93
N PHE A 281 11.31 -14.57 1.98
CA PHE A 281 11.63 -13.98 3.27
C PHE A 281 13.13 -14.08 3.55
N LEU A 282 13.78 -12.93 3.64
CA LEU A 282 15.23 -12.80 3.78
C LEU A 282 15.64 -12.48 5.22
N LYS A 283 16.78 -13.03 5.64
CA LYS A 283 17.52 -12.58 6.82
C LYS A 283 18.85 -12.03 6.34
N ALA A 284 18.98 -10.71 6.40
CA ALA A 284 20.18 -9.98 6.02
C ALA A 284 20.99 -9.62 7.27
N LYS A 285 22.29 -9.89 7.24
CA LYS A 285 23.24 -9.34 8.20
C LYS A 285 24.19 -8.41 7.48
N VAL A 286 24.36 -7.22 8.02
CA VAL A 286 25.30 -6.23 7.51
C VAL A 286 26.37 -5.98 8.55
N LYS A 287 27.61 -5.79 8.10
CA LYS A 287 28.74 -5.48 8.96
C LYS A 287 29.21 -4.08 8.64
N ARG A 288 29.64 -3.33 9.66
CA ARG A 288 30.29 -2.03 9.44
C ARG A 288 31.67 -2.24 8.81
N LYS A 289 31.99 -1.43 7.81
CA LYS A 289 33.30 -1.39 7.19
C LYS A 289 34.33 -0.82 8.16
N ASP A 290 35.58 -1.24 8.02
CA ASP A 290 36.68 -0.83 8.91
C ASP A 290 36.83 0.70 8.94
N GLY A 291 36.91 1.29 10.14
CA GLY A 291 36.99 2.74 10.34
C GLY A 291 35.64 3.49 10.29
N LYS A 292 34.51 2.77 10.16
CA LYS A 292 33.15 3.33 10.17
C LYS A 292 32.30 2.83 11.36
N GLU A 293 32.95 2.34 12.41
CA GLU A 293 32.30 1.76 13.58
C GLU A 293 31.36 2.75 14.28
N ASN A 294 31.75 4.03 14.31
CA ASN A 294 30.98 5.12 14.93
C ASN A 294 30.18 5.97 13.94
N ALA A 295 30.14 5.59 12.65
CA ALA A 295 29.44 6.38 11.65
C ALA A 295 27.91 6.26 11.83
N ASP A 296 27.23 7.38 12.04
CA ASP A 296 25.76 7.41 12.07
C ASP A 296 25.22 7.47 10.64
N LEU A 297 24.29 6.59 10.29
CA LEU A 297 23.66 6.56 8.97
C LEU A 297 22.72 7.75 8.75
N LEU A 298 22.19 8.36 9.82
CA LEU A 298 21.22 9.45 9.76
C LEU A 298 21.80 10.82 10.16
N ALA A 299 23.13 10.96 10.20
CA ALA A 299 23.80 12.21 10.60
C ALA A 299 23.66 13.31 9.52
N GLU A 300 23.73 14.57 9.95
CA GLU A 300 23.66 15.75 9.08
C GLU A 300 25.01 16.00 8.38
N ASP A 301 24.98 16.34 7.09
CA ASP A 301 26.16 16.75 6.30
C ASP A 301 26.71 18.14 6.70
N GLY A 302 26.51 18.56 7.94
CA GLY A 302 26.82 19.90 8.47
C GLY A 302 27.96 19.98 9.47
N GLU A 303 28.52 18.86 9.94
CA GLU A 303 29.67 18.87 10.86
C GLU A 303 30.95 18.41 10.15
N LYS A 304 31.65 19.41 9.59
CA LYS A 304 33.08 19.46 9.22
C LYS A 304 33.77 18.13 8.88
N GLY A 305 33.93 17.88 7.58
CA GLY A 305 35.07 17.11 7.06
C GLY A 305 34.85 16.43 5.72
N GLY A 306 35.25 17.10 4.63
CA GLY A 306 35.44 16.48 3.32
C GLY A 306 34.27 16.63 2.36
N GLY A 307 34.32 17.67 1.52
CA GLY A 307 33.42 17.80 0.39
C GLY A 307 33.66 16.70 -0.64
N GLY A 308 32.56 16.20 -1.22
CA GLY A 308 32.64 15.29 -2.36
C GLY A 308 31.32 14.60 -2.68
N ILE A 309 30.94 14.72 -3.96
CA ILE A 309 30.13 13.77 -4.76
C ILE A 309 28.60 14.00 -4.82
N TRP A 310 27.93 14.53 -3.79
CA TRP A 310 26.45 14.67 -3.86
C TRP A 310 25.93 15.79 -4.80
N ASP A 311 26.72 16.83 -5.09
CA ASP A 311 26.33 17.90 -6.03
C ASP A 311 26.47 17.51 -7.52
N SER A 312 27.11 16.37 -7.82
CA SER A 312 27.38 15.96 -9.21
C SER A 312 26.33 15.03 -9.81
N LEU A 313 25.45 14.43 -9.00
CA LEU A 313 24.46 13.45 -9.48
C LEU A 313 23.07 14.04 -9.78
N SER A 314 22.76 15.25 -9.28
CA SER A 314 21.55 15.99 -9.70
C SER A 314 21.65 16.50 -11.15
N ASN A 315 22.88 16.60 -11.69
CA ASN A 315 23.15 17.15 -13.03
C ASN A 315 23.16 16.09 -14.15
N MET A 316 22.92 14.79 -13.87
CA MET A 316 22.99 13.73 -14.89
C MET A 316 21.63 13.11 -15.27
N VAL A 317 20.54 13.52 -14.58
CA VAL A 317 19.16 13.04 -14.86
C VAL A 317 18.27 14.16 -15.43
N SER A 318 18.73 15.41 -15.47
CA SER A 318 18.07 16.49 -16.20
C SER A 318 19.07 17.25 -17.08
N GLY A 319 18.85 17.22 -18.39
CA GLY A 319 19.67 17.95 -19.37
C GLY A 319 19.38 19.46 -19.36
N SER A 320 19.64 20.13 -18.24
CA SER A 320 19.59 21.59 -18.16
C SER A 320 20.66 22.14 -17.21
N THR A 321 21.61 22.85 -17.80
CA THR A 321 22.63 23.65 -17.13
C THR A 321 21.97 24.77 -16.31
N SER A 322 22.20 24.86 -15.00
CA SER A 322 22.15 26.16 -14.30
C SER A 322 22.70 26.14 -12.87
N SER A 323 23.76 26.94 -12.68
CA SER A 323 23.93 27.95 -11.63
C SER A 323 23.30 27.74 -10.24
N SER A 324 24.17 27.77 -9.24
CA SER A 324 23.95 28.06 -7.83
C SER A 324 22.84 29.10 -7.54
N SER A 325 21.64 28.60 -7.24
CA SER A 325 20.55 29.16 -6.40
C SER A 325 19.27 28.35 -6.67
N SER A 326 19.23 27.07 -6.28
CA SER A 326 18.12 26.19 -6.62
C SER A 326 16.84 26.57 -5.86
N ASN A 327 15.80 26.96 -6.60
CA ASN A 327 14.41 26.96 -6.13
C ASN A 327 14.06 25.54 -5.65
N GLU A 328 14.09 25.30 -4.34
CA GLU A 328 13.79 23.99 -3.75
C GLU A 328 12.32 23.61 -4.05
N THR A 329 12.15 22.51 -4.79
CA THR A 329 10.87 21.94 -5.25
C THR A 329 9.90 21.72 -4.09
N ILE A 330 8.64 22.12 -4.27
CA ILE A 330 7.54 21.81 -3.35
C ILE A 330 7.15 20.36 -3.55
N ASN A 331 7.24 19.56 -2.48
CA ASN A 331 6.88 18.14 -2.52
C ASN A 331 5.57 17.92 -1.79
N ILE A 332 4.56 17.40 -2.50
CA ILE A 332 3.21 17.23 -1.97
C ILE A 332 2.80 15.77 -2.06
N PHE A 333 2.43 15.16 -0.94
CA PHE A 333 1.87 13.82 -0.88
C PHE A 333 0.36 13.87 -0.71
N SER A 334 -0.36 13.04 -1.47
CA SER A 334 -1.80 12.90 -1.33
C SER A 334 -2.28 11.48 -1.67
N VAL A 335 -3.49 11.17 -1.24
CA VAL A 335 -4.16 9.89 -1.46
C VAL A 335 -5.65 10.12 -1.70
N ALA A 336 -6.24 9.37 -2.62
CA ALA A 336 -7.67 9.32 -2.86
C ALA A 336 -8.12 7.86 -2.99
N SER A 337 -9.40 7.62 -2.73
CA SER A 337 -10.09 6.34 -2.94
C SER A 337 -11.51 6.65 -3.39
N GLY A 338 -11.86 6.11 -4.55
CA GLY A 338 -13.12 6.41 -5.24
C GLY A 338 -13.06 7.63 -6.16
N HIS A 339 -13.90 7.60 -7.20
CA HIS A 339 -13.89 8.57 -8.30
C HIS A 339 -14.21 10.00 -7.84
N LEU A 340 -15.04 10.15 -6.79
CA LEU A 340 -15.36 11.46 -6.23
C LEU A 340 -14.13 12.13 -5.63
N TYR A 341 -13.36 11.41 -4.82
CA TYR A 341 -12.14 11.94 -4.21
C TYR A 341 -11.03 12.13 -5.24
N GLU A 342 -10.96 11.31 -6.28
CA GLU A 342 -10.05 11.53 -7.41
C GLU A 342 -10.40 12.78 -8.24
N ARG A 343 -11.67 13.15 -8.31
CA ARG A 343 -12.10 14.43 -8.88
C ARG A 343 -11.63 15.60 -8.04
N PHE A 344 -11.85 15.54 -6.72
CA PHE A 344 -11.32 16.54 -5.80
C PHE A 344 -9.79 16.63 -5.88
N LEU A 345 -9.09 15.49 -5.95
CA LEU A 345 -7.64 15.45 -6.03
C LEU A 345 -7.09 16.19 -7.26
N ARG A 346 -7.75 16.06 -8.43
CA ARG A 346 -7.39 16.83 -9.64
C ARG A 346 -7.56 18.33 -9.45
N ILE A 347 -8.61 18.74 -8.75
CA ILE A 347 -8.87 20.14 -8.41
C ILE A 347 -7.82 20.63 -7.41
N MET A 348 -7.48 19.84 -6.39
CA MET A 348 -6.42 20.16 -5.42
C MET A 348 -5.09 20.42 -6.17
N MET A 349 -4.69 19.52 -7.06
CA MET A 349 -3.50 19.71 -7.90
C MET A 349 -3.56 21.02 -8.68
N LEU A 350 -4.68 21.30 -9.34
CA LEU A 350 -4.88 22.54 -10.10
C LEU A 350 -4.77 23.79 -9.22
N THR A 351 -5.37 23.77 -8.04
CA THR A 351 -5.35 24.91 -7.12
C THR A 351 -3.95 25.18 -6.58
N VAL A 352 -3.14 24.15 -6.33
CA VAL A 352 -1.71 24.31 -6.01
C VAL A 352 -0.99 24.98 -7.17
N MET A 353 -1.10 24.43 -8.39
CA MET A 353 -0.36 24.93 -9.54
C MET A 353 -0.73 26.36 -9.94
N LYS A 354 -1.97 26.79 -9.69
CA LYS A 354 -2.40 28.18 -9.93
C LYS A 354 -1.85 29.17 -8.89
N ASN A 355 -1.47 28.71 -7.70
CA ASN A 355 -1.07 29.57 -6.58
C ASN A 355 0.44 29.52 -6.26
N THR A 356 1.25 28.85 -7.06
CA THR A 356 2.72 28.83 -6.89
C THR A 356 3.44 29.03 -8.21
N LYS A 357 4.65 29.59 -8.13
CA LYS A 357 5.60 29.67 -9.24
C LYS A 357 6.80 28.74 -9.04
N SER A 358 6.90 28.11 -7.87
CA SER A 358 7.97 27.16 -7.58
C SER A 358 7.72 25.84 -8.31
N PRO A 359 8.77 25.07 -8.64
CA PRO A 359 8.61 23.71 -9.12
C PRO A 359 7.82 22.87 -8.11
N VAL A 360 6.89 22.04 -8.58
CA VAL A 360 6.06 21.18 -7.75
C VAL A 360 6.22 19.73 -8.19
N LYS A 361 6.38 18.83 -7.22
CA LYS A 361 6.33 17.38 -7.42
C LYS A 361 5.22 16.76 -6.55
N PHE A 362 4.28 16.09 -7.18
CA PHE A 362 3.21 15.35 -6.51
C PHE A 362 3.60 13.89 -6.29
N TRP A 363 3.36 13.39 -5.08
CA TRP A 363 3.57 12.01 -4.69
C TRP A 363 2.21 11.39 -4.39
N PHE A 364 1.89 10.27 -5.05
CA PHE A 364 0.59 9.62 -4.89
C PHE A 364 0.74 8.19 -4.40
N LEU A 365 -0.09 7.80 -3.43
CA LEU A 365 -0.19 6.40 -3.04
C LEU A 365 -0.97 5.61 -4.09
N LYS A 366 -0.24 4.87 -4.94
CA LYS A 366 -0.82 4.16 -6.09
C LYS A 366 -1.78 3.03 -5.70
N ASN A 367 -1.62 2.43 -4.51
CA ASN A 367 -2.42 1.28 -4.04
C ASN A 367 -3.95 1.45 -4.14
N TYR A 368 -4.46 2.69 -4.10
CA TYR A 368 -5.90 2.97 -3.99
C TYR A 368 -6.46 3.84 -5.12
N LEU A 369 -5.61 4.24 -6.06
CA LEU A 369 -6.03 5.05 -7.20
C LEU A 369 -6.61 4.18 -8.30
N SER A 370 -7.69 4.65 -8.90
CA SER A 370 -8.33 4.02 -10.05
C SER A 370 -7.38 4.01 -11.26
N PRO A 371 -7.48 3.00 -12.14
CA PRO A 371 -6.72 2.98 -13.39
C PRO A 371 -6.95 4.26 -14.22
N THR A 372 -8.18 4.79 -14.19
CA THR A 372 -8.58 5.98 -14.93
C THR A 372 -7.86 7.23 -14.44
N PHE A 373 -7.73 7.40 -13.12
CA PHE A 373 -6.96 8.51 -12.55
C PHE A 373 -5.48 8.36 -12.86
N GLN A 374 -4.90 7.16 -12.63
CA GLN A 374 -3.49 6.89 -12.90
C GLN A 374 -3.12 7.21 -14.36
N ALA A 375 -3.95 6.80 -15.33
CA ALA A 375 -3.75 7.09 -16.74
C ALA A 375 -3.93 8.58 -17.12
N PHE A 376 -4.58 9.39 -16.27
CA PHE A 376 -4.83 10.81 -16.51
C PHE A 376 -3.76 11.74 -15.91
N VAL A 377 -3.10 11.33 -14.81
CA VAL A 377 -2.03 12.11 -14.14
C VAL A 377 -0.93 12.59 -15.10
N PRO A 378 -0.41 11.79 -16.06
CA PRO A 378 0.61 12.26 -16.99
C PRO A 378 0.16 13.44 -17.85
N HIS A 379 -1.12 13.49 -18.22
CA HIS A 379 -1.70 14.59 -19.00
C HIS A 379 -1.82 15.87 -18.16
N MET A 380 -2.24 15.74 -16.90
CA MET A 380 -2.25 16.84 -15.93
C MET A 380 -0.85 17.41 -15.70
N ALA A 381 0.13 16.53 -15.48
CA ALA A 381 1.52 16.91 -15.24
C ALA A 381 2.10 17.71 -16.42
N LYS A 382 1.81 17.29 -17.65
CA LYS A 382 2.20 17.99 -18.86
C LYS A 382 1.49 19.34 -19.05
N GLU A 383 0.19 19.41 -18.80
CA GLU A 383 -0.61 20.65 -18.96
C GLU A 383 -0.17 21.72 -17.96
N TYR A 384 0.04 21.35 -16.70
CA TYR A 384 0.31 22.29 -15.61
C TYR A 384 1.78 22.44 -15.25
N GLY A 385 2.68 21.68 -15.87
CA GLY A 385 4.12 21.80 -15.68
C GLY A 385 4.60 21.34 -14.30
N CYS A 386 4.06 20.24 -13.77
CA CYS A 386 4.50 19.64 -12.51
C CYS A 386 5.08 18.24 -12.72
N GLU A 387 5.92 17.81 -11.79
CA GLU A 387 6.39 16.43 -11.72
C GLU A 387 5.43 15.58 -10.88
N TYR A 388 5.46 14.27 -11.08
CA TYR A 388 4.73 13.33 -10.23
C TYR A 388 5.49 12.03 -10.05
N GLU A 389 5.17 11.31 -8.97
CA GLU A 389 5.67 9.97 -8.72
C GLU A 389 4.62 9.14 -7.97
N PHE A 390 4.48 7.88 -8.39
CA PHE A 390 3.63 6.91 -7.72
C PHE A 390 4.44 6.10 -6.72
N VAL A 391 4.08 6.21 -5.45
CA VAL A 391 4.67 5.41 -4.37
C VAL A 391 3.72 4.30 -3.96
N GLN A 392 4.28 3.14 -3.61
CA GLN A 392 3.51 2.02 -3.07
C GLN A 392 4.32 1.34 -1.99
N TYR A 393 3.63 0.87 -0.97
CA TYR A 393 4.19 0.06 0.12
C TYR A 393 3.13 -0.95 0.56
N LYS A 394 3.47 -2.21 0.79
CA LYS A 394 2.51 -3.19 1.34
C LYS A 394 2.46 -3.03 2.86
N TRP A 395 1.26 -3.13 3.44
CA TRP A 395 1.10 -3.21 4.89
C TRP A 395 1.86 -4.42 5.45
N PRO A 396 2.85 -4.24 6.36
CA PRO A 396 3.67 -5.35 6.84
C PRO A 396 2.86 -6.41 7.59
N GLY A 397 3.18 -7.70 7.40
CA GLY A 397 2.43 -8.81 7.99
C GLY A 397 2.49 -8.88 9.53
N TRP A 398 3.48 -8.24 10.15
CA TRP A 398 3.61 -8.15 11.61
C TRP A 398 2.81 -7.00 12.23
N LEU A 399 2.40 -6.01 11.45
CA LEU A 399 1.67 -4.84 11.91
C LEU A 399 0.17 -5.14 11.85
N HIS A 400 -0.56 -4.88 12.93
CA HIS A 400 -1.98 -5.20 13.03
C HIS A 400 -2.76 -4.58 11.85
N HIS A 401 -3.44 -5.41 11.07
CA HIS A 401 -4.09 -5.01 9.83
C HIS A 401 -5.49 -4.44 10.09
N GLN A 402 -5.90 -3.44 9.30
CA GLN A 402 -7.25 -2.87 9.33
C GLN A 402 -8.13 -3.53 8.26
N THR A 403 -9.39 -3.82 8.58
CA THR A 403 -10.32 -4.44 7.61
C THR A 403 -11.06 -3.42 6.76
N GLU A 404 -11.35 -2.24 7.33
CA GLU A 404 -12.05 -1.17 6.63
C GLU A 404 -11.10 -0.34 5.77
N LYS A 405 -11.42 -0.19 4.47
CA LYS A 405 -10.57 0.49 3.50
C LYS A 405 -10.19 1.91 3.92
N GLN A 406 -11.15 2.66 4.49
CA GLN A 406 -10.92 4.01 5.01
C GLN A 406 -9.85 4.03 6.13
N ARG A 407 -9.93 3.10 7.09
CA ARG A 407 -8.93 2.98 8.17
C ARG A 407 -7.56 2.57 7.64
N ILE A 408 -7.51 1.74 6.60
CA ILE A 408 -6.24 1.41 5.94
C ILE A 408 -5.62 2.67 5.32
N ILE A 409 -6.41 3.45 4.56
CA ILE A 409 -5.95 4.71 3.94
C ILE A 409 -5.42 5.69 4.99
N TRP A 410 -6.15 5.87 6.10
CA TRP A 410 -5.68 6.68 7.23
C TRP A 410 -4.34 6.18 7.80
N GLY A 411 -4.17 4.86 7.91
CA GLY A 411 -2.90 4.27 8.31
C GLY A 411 -1.76 4.67 7.37
N TYR A 412 -1.98 4.64 6.05
CA TYR A 412 -0.96 5.05 5.08
C TYR A 412 -0.62 6.54 5.11
N LYS A 413 -1.55 7.41 5.53
CA LYS A 413 -1.28 8.84 5.71
C LYS A 413 -0.20 9.10 6.79
N ILE A 414 -0.04 8.21 7.77
CA ILE A 414 0.81 8.47 8.95
C ILE A 414 1.87 7.40 9.26
N LEU A 415 1.57 6.11 9.08
CA LEU A 415 2.40 5.02 9.61
C LEU A 415 3.66 4.73 8.82
N PHE A 416 3.74 5.14 7.54
CA PHE A 416 4.82 4.73 6.62
C PHE A 416 5.61 5.89 6.02
N LEU A 417 5.45 7.10 6.56
CA LEU A 417 6.07 8.33 6.01
C LEU A 417 7.60 8.28 5.96
N ASP A 418 8.24 7.50 6.83
CA ASP A 418 9.70 7.30 6.86
C ASP A 418 10.22 6.43 5.71
N VAL A 419 9.43 5.46 5.26
CA VAL A 419 9.82 4.42 4.29
C VAL A 419 9.18 4.58 2.91
N LEU A 420 8.09 5.35 2.79
CA LEU A 420 7.35 5.53 1.54
C LEU A 420 8.12 6.39 0.54
N PHE A 421 9.02 7.25 1.02
CA PHE A 421 9.78 8.21 0.22
C PHE A 421 11.29 7.92 0.30
N PRO A 422 12.05 8.24 -0.76
CA PRO A 422 13.51 8.07 -0.75
C PRO A 422 14.19 8.94 0.32
N LEU A 423 15.38 8.54 0.77
CA LEU A 423 16.15 9.29 1.77
C LEU A 423 16.57 10.70 1.31
N SER A 424 16.72 10.89 -0.01
CA SER A 424 17.05 12.19 -0.61
C SER A 424 15.97 13.24 -0.37
N LEU A 425 14.70 12.82 -0.21
CA LEU A 425 13.59 13.72 0.06
C LEU A 425 13.64 14.20 1.52
N LYS A 426 13.83 15.52 1.68
CA LYS A 426 14.08 16.14 2.98
C LYS A 426 12.82 16.54 3.74
N LYS A 427 11.85 17.11 3.02
CA LYS A 427 10.60 17.64 3.57
C LYS A 427 9.48 17.40 2.57
N ILE A 428 8.27 17.14 3.06
CA ILE A 428 7.08 16.89 2.24
C ILE A 428 5.84 17.44 2.94
N ILE A 429 4.83 17.85 2.18
CA ILE A 429 3.54 18.34 2.69
C ILE A 429 2.48 17.31 2.34
N PHE A 430 1.72 16.85 3.32
CA PHE A 430 0.48 16.13 3.03
C PHE A 430 -0.66 17.12 2.79
N VAL A 431 -1.41 16.93 1.72
CA VAL A 431 -2.61 17.70 1.37
C VAL A 431 -3.74 16.73 1.08
N ASP A 432 -4.85 16.81 1.83
CA ASP A 432 -6.00 15.94 1.57
C ASP A 432 -6.66 16.26 0.23
N ALA A 433 -7.31 15.26 -0.38
CA ALA A 433 -7.77 15.35 -1.76
C ALA A 433 -8.83 16.45 -1.97
N ASP A 434 -9.64 16.75 -0.96
CA ASP A 434 -10.71 17.74 -0.97
C ASP A 434 -10.32 19.12 -0.42
N LEU A 435 -9.02 19.35 -0.22
CA LEU A 435 -8.49 20.65 0.17
C LEU A 435 -8.37 21.59 -1.04
N ILE A 436 -8.84 22.83 -0.89
CA ILE A 436 -8.65 23.90 -1.86
C ILE A 436 -7.51 24.81 -1.39
N VAL A 437 -6.48 24.97 -2.21
CA VAL A 437 -5.29 25.76 -1.88
C VAL A 437 -5.37 27.14 -2.54
N ARG A 438 -5.25 28.21 -1.73
CA ARG A 438 -5.31 29.63 -2.16
C ARG A 438 -4.01 30.39 -1.94
N ALA A 439 -3.02 29.77 -1.32
CA ALA A 439 -1.72 30.38 -1.03
C ALA A 439 -0.58 29.56 -1.61
N ASP A 440 0.61 30.15 -1.66
CA ASP A 440 1.82 29.45 -2.11
C ASP A 440 2.29 28.47 -1.02
N LEU A 441 2.23 27.17 -1.31
CA LEU A 441 2.70 26.13 -0.39
C LEU A 441 4.22 26.16 -0.15
N LYS A 442 4.96 26.97 -0.92
CA LYS A 442 6.37 27.24 -0.65
C LYS A 442 6.58 27.79 0.77
N GLU A 443 5.64 28.58 1.29
CA GLU A 443 5.69 29.09 2.66
C GLU A 443 5.74 27.97 3.71
N LEU A 444 5.02 26.85 3.50
CA LEU A 444 5.08 25.69 4.39
C LEU A 444 6.37 24.90 4.22
N MET A 445 6.88 24.79 2.99
CA MET A 445 8.16 24.14 2.73
C MET A 445 9.32 24.88 3.40
N ASP A 446 9.28 26.21 3.43
CA ASP A 446 10.34 27.03 4.01
C ASP A 446 10.18 27.24 5.52
N MET A 447 9.02 26.87 6.07
CA MET A 447 8.73 27.01 7.49
C MET A 447 9.72 26.20 8.35
N ASP A 448 10.33 26.87 9.33
CA ASP A 448 11.06 26.22 10.41
C ASP A 448 10.09 25.49 11.33
N LEU A 449 10.29 24.18 11.50
CA LEU A 449 9.46 23.35 12.36
C LEU A 449 9.92 23.33 13.82
N GLU A 450 10.90 24.17 14.21
CA GLU A 450 11.37 24.32 15.60
C GLU A 450 11.81 22.98 16.21
N ARG A 451 12.53 22.17 15.41
CA ARG A 451 12.99 20.81 15.75
C ARG A 451 11.87 19.75 15.85
N ALA A 452 10.61 20.11 15.55
CA ALA A 452 9.50 19.17 15.45
C ALA A 452 9.66 18.24 14.23
N ALA A 453 9.13 17.02 14.33
CA ALA A 453 9.16 16.06 13.23
C ALA A 453 8.14 16.42 12.14
N TYR A 454 7.03 17.02 12.55
CA TYR A 454 5.95 17.46 11.69
C TYR A 454 5.20 18.65 12.29
N ALA A 455 4.43 19.34 11.46
CA ALA A 455 3.57 20.43 11.86
C ALA A 455 2.16 20.25 11.30
N TYR A 456 1.16 20.43 12.15
CA TYR A 456 -0.26 20.25 11.82
C TYR A 456 -1.04 21.52 12.14
N THR A 457 -2.19 21.71 11.51
CA THR A 457 -3.09 22.82 11.84
C THR A 457 -4.01 22.43 13.00
N PRO A 458 -4.15 23.25 14.06
CA PRO A 458 -5.10 23.01 15.13
C PRO A 458 -6.56 23.16 14.65
N PHE A 459 -7.50 22.53 15.36
CA PHE A 459 -8.93 22.77 15.15
C PHE A 459 -9.30 24.24 15.39
N CYS A 460 -10.10 24.80 14.48
CA CYS A 460 -10.74 26.11 14.68
C CYS A 460 -11.63 26.11 15.93
N ASP A 461 -11.52 27.19 16.69
CA ASP A 461 -12.25 27.37 17.94
C ASP A 461 -13.26 28.53 17.93
N SER A 462 -13.44 29.17 16.78
CA SER A 462 -14.19 30.42 16.63
C SER A 462 -15.70 30.23 16.50
N ARG A 463 -16.21 29.18 15.85
CA ARG A 463 -17.66 28.96 15.70
C ARG A 463 -18.28 28.33 16.95
N LYS A 464 -18.85 29.16 17.84
CA LYS A 464 -19.35 28.74 19.17
C LYS A 464 -20.55 27.81 19.15
N GLU A 465 -21.36 27.83 18.09
CA GLU A 465 -22.51 26.94 17.95
C GLU A 465 -22.10 25.46 17.91
N MET A 466 -20.86 25.17 17.54
CA MET A 466 -20.31 23.82 17.46
C MET A 466 -19.62 23.35 18.75
N ASP A 467 -19.61 24.15 19.83
CA ASP A 467 -18.89 23.82 21.06
C ASP A 467 -19.31 22.44 21.64
N GLY A 468 -20.58 22.05 21.47
CA GLY A 468 -21.10 20.74 21.91
C GLY A 468 -20.50 19.53 21.17
N PHE A 469 -19.94 19.70 19.98
CA PHE A 469 -19.30 18.63 19.20
C PHE A 469 -17.79 18.54 19.42
N ARG A 470 -17.19 19.45 20.20
CA ARG A 470 -15.74 19.50 20.44
C ARG A 470 -15.33 18.49 21.50
N PHE A 471 -15.38 17.21 21.13
CA PHE A 471 -15.05 16.09 22.01
C PHE A 471 -13.63 16.19 22.61
N TRP A 472 -12.69 16.84 21.93
CA TRP A 472 -11.32 17.04 22.42
C TRP A 472 -11.21 18.00 23.62
N LYS A 473 -12.25 18.80 23.89
CA LYS A 473 -12.31 19.70 25.07
C LYS A 473 -12.87 19.03 26.32
N GLN A 474 -13.13 17.74 26.29
CA GLN A 474 -13.68 16.98 27.41
C GLN A 474 -13.06 15.58 27.55
N GLY A 475 -13.35 14.92 28.66
CA GLY A 475 -12.98 13.52 28.91
C GLY A 475 -11.49 13.22 28.73
N TYR A 476 -11.21 12.10 28.05
CA TYR A 476 -9.86 11.60 27.80
C TYR A 476 -8.95 12.62 27.11
N TRP A 477 -9.40 13.20 25.99
CA TRP A 477 -8.58 14.08 25.17
C TRP A 477 -8.16 15.35 25.90
N ARG A 478 -9.06 15.99 26.66
CA ARG A 478 -8.71 17.16 27.47
C ARG A 478 -7.61 16.84 28.49
N ASN A 479 -7.75 15.71 29.19
CA ASN A 479 -6.80 15.29 30.20
C ASN A 479 -5.44 14.92 29.59
N HIS A 480 -5.45 14.24 28.44
CA HIS A 480 -4.24 13.83 27.73
C HIS A 480 -3.48 15.00 27.11
N LEU A 481 -4.18 15.91 26.43
CA LEU A 481 -3.56 17.04 25.73
C LEU A 481 -3.07 18.15 26.68
N GLY A 482 -3.71 18.30 27.84
CA GLY A 482 -3.42 19.38 28.78
C GLY A 482 -3.69 20.74 28.16
N HIS A 483 -2.64 21.53 27.94
CA HIS A 483 -2.72 22.86 27.31
C HIS A 483 -2.47 22.83 25.80
N ARG A 484 -2.14 21.67 25.23
CA ARG A 484 -1.86 21.57 23.79
C ARG A 484 -3.15 21.47 22.99
N PRO A 485 -3.20 22.05 21.78
CA PRO A 485 -4.38 21.95 20.94
C PRO A 485 -4.51 20.53 20.35
N TYR A 486 -5.72 20.21 19.92
CA TYR A 486 -6.01 19.03 19.12
C TYR A 486 -5.94 19.42 17.63
N HIS A 487 -5.20 18.64 16.85
CA HIS A 487 -4.82 18.97 15.47
C HIS A 487 -5.57 18.13 14.43
N ILE A 488 -5.72 18.66 13.20
CA ILE A 488 -6.44 18.05 12.08
C ILE A 488 -5.47 17.48 11.04
N SER A 489 -5.75 16.30 10.49
CA SER A 489 -4.93 15.59 9.48
C SER A 489 -5.19 15.99 8.01
N ALA A 490 -5.85 17.11 7.74
CA ALA A 490 -6.16 17.57 6.38
C ALA A 490 -4.96 18.23 5.67
N LEU A 491 -4.09 18.89 6.45
CA LEU A 491 -2.89 19.57 5.97
C LEU A 491 -1.80 19.48 7.04
N TYR A 492 -0.65 18.92 6.69
CA TYR A 492 0.50 18.88 7.58
C TYR A 492 1.83 18.82 6.82
N VAL A 493 2.89 19.33 7.45
CA VAL A 493 4.25 19.35 6.92
C VAL A 493 5.08 18.34 7.68
N ILE A 494 5.93 17.58 6.99
CA ILE A 494 6.81 16.58 7.58
C ILE A 494 8.24 16.91 7.21
N ASP A 495 9.10 17.13 8.21
CA ASP A 495 10.55 17.11 8.02
C ASP A 495 10.99 15.65 8.06
N LEU A 496 11.12 15.02 6.88
CA LEU A 496 11.45 13.60 6.76
C LEU A 496 12.83 13.27 7.33
N LYS A 497 13.81 14.18 7.23
CA LYS A 497 15.12 14.00 7.85
C LYS A 497 14.97 13.89 9.36
N ARG A 498 14.28 14.84 9.98
CA ARG A 498 14.04 14.85 11.42
C ARG A 498 13.16 13.68 11.87
N PHE A 499 12.12 13.37 11.11
CA PHE A 499 11.18 12.28 11.36
C PHE A 499 11.90 10.93 11.43
N ARG A 500 12.78 10.64 10.46
CA ARG A 500 13.61 9.43 10.44
C ARG A 500 14.64 9.43 11.58
N ARG A 501 15.33 10.55 11.83
CA ARG A 501 16.33 10.68 12.91
C ARG A 501 15.72 10.42 14.30
N LEU A 502 14.50 10.90 14.53
CA LEU A 502 13.76 10.67 15.78
C LEU A 502 13.12 9.28 15.88
N ALA A 503 13.21 8.46 14.81
CA ALA A 503 12.47 7.21 14.66
C ALA A 503 10.96 7.41 14.94
N ALA A 504 10.42 8.53 14.46
CA ALA A 504 9.02 8.90 14.71
C ALA A 504 8.05 7.87 14.11
N GLY A 505 8.34 7.38 12.89
CA GLY A 505 7.57 6.31 12.23
C GLY A 505 7.50 5.04 13.08
N ASP A 506 8.63 4.58 13.61
CA ASP A 506 8.67 3.38 14.45
C ASP A 506 7.90 3.54 15.77
N ARG A 507 7.96 4.74 16.37
CA ARG A 507 7.18 5.07 17.59
C ARG A 507 5.68 5.09 17.29
N LEU A 508 5.27 5.69 16.17
CA LEU A 508 3.88 5.74 15.74
C LEU A 508 3.34 4.33 15.48
N ARG A 509 4.09 3.48 14.77
CA ARG A 509 3.72 2.08 14.53
C ARG A 509 3.64 1.27 15.83
N GLY A 510 4.58 1.46 16.75
CA GLY A 510 4.56 0.82 18.07
C GLY A 510 3.34 1.20 18.89
N GLN A 511 3.00 2.49 18.94
CA GLN A 511 1.80 2.98 19.64
C GLN A 511 0.52 2.47 18.97
N TYR A 512 0.45 2.52 17.64
CA TYR A 512 -0.65 1.97 16.87
C TYR A 512 -0.84 0.47 17.16
N GLN A 513 0.24 -0.32 17.21
CA GLN A 513 0.16 -1.75 17.51
C GLN A 513 -0.45 -2.03 18.89
N GLY A 514 -0.15 -1.18 19.88
CA GLY A 514 -0.72 -1.29 21.22
C GLY A 514 -2.18 -0.88 21.31
N LEU A 515 -2.59 0.15 20.58
CA LEU A 515 -3.97 0.68 20.63
C LEU A 515 -4.93 -0.11 19.74
N SER A 516 -4.50 -0.46 18.52
CA SER A 516 -5.38 -0.99 17.46
C SER A 516 -5.99 -2.37 17.73
N GLN A 517 -5.61 -3.03 18.83
CA GLN A 517 -6.26 -4.26 19.31
C GLN A 517 -7.70 -4.01 19.77
N ASP A 518 -7.99 -2.81 20.28
CA ASP A 518 -9.37 -2.37 20.52
C ASP A 518 -9.91 -1.69 19.25
N PRO A 519 -10.96 -2.24 18.61
CA PRO A 519 -11.55 -1.65 17.41
C PRO A 519 -12.18 -0.27 17.65
N ASN A 520 -12.49 0.08 18.90
CA ASN A 520 -13.04 1.40 19.26
C ASN A 520 -11.95 2.45 19.51
N SER A 521 -10.68 2.06 19.49
CA SER A 521 -9.56 2.99 19.60
C SER A 521 -9.31 3.70 18.27
N LEU A 522 -8.69 4.89 18.33
CA LEU A 522 -8.26 5.66 17.17
C LEU A 522 -9.40 5.81 16.16
N SER A 523 -10.48 6.50 16.58
CA SER A 523 -11.68 6.71 15.77
C SER A 523 -11.33 7.28 14.40
N ASN A 524 -10.43 8.26 14.37
CA ASN A 524 -9.80 8.79 13.16
C ASN A 524 -8.30 8.53 13.26
N LEU A 525 -7.83 7.39 12.74
CA LEU A 525 -6.45 6.92 12.94
C LEU A 525 -5.36 7.96 12.58
N ASP A 526 -5.51 8.61 11.44
CA ASP A 526 -4.58 9.62 10.93
C ASP A 526 -4.51 10.89 11.79
N GLN A 527 -5.59 11.22 12.49
CA GLN A 527 -5.68 12.39 13.36
C GLN A 527 -5.38 12.06 14.83
N ASP A 528 -5.94 10.97 15.35
CA ASP A 528 -5.84 10.59 16.75
C ASP A 528 -4.43 10.12 17.10
N LEU A 529 -3.73 9.41 16.20
CA LEU A 529 -2.42 8.87 16.50
C LEU A 529 -1.35 9.98 16.74
N PRO A 530 -1.22 11.01 15.87
CA PRO A 530 -0.32 12.14 16.15
C PRO A 530 -0.69 12.93 17.41
N ASN A 531 -1.99 13.15 17.66
CA ASN A 531 -2.45 13.84 18.88
C ASN A 531 -2.22 13.01 20.15
N ASN A 532 -2.34 11.69 20.08
CA ASN A 532 -2.00 10.78 21.17
C ASN A 532 -0.49 10.81 21.45
N MET A 533 0.32 10.87 20.39
CA MET A 533 1.79 10.88 20.48
C MET A 533 2.40 12.27 20.69
N ILE A 534 1.59 13.31 20.91
CA ILE A 534 2.02 14.71 21.00
C ILE A 534 3.13 14.99 22.01
N HIS A 535 3.20 14.21 23.10
CA HIS A 535 4.23 14.34 24.14
C HIS A 535 5.52 13.57 23.82
N GLN A 536 5.47 12.59 22.93
CA GLN A 536 6.59 11.70 22.60
C GLN A 536 7.23 12.04 21.25
N VAL A 537 6.43 12.53 20.29
CA VAL A 537 6.86 12.98 18.97
C VAL A 537 6.54 14.47 18.87
N PRO A 538 7.57 15.35 18.90
CA PRO A 538 7.36 16.78 18.86
C PRO A 538 6.60 17.21 17.60
N MET A 539 5.54 18.00 17.81
CA MET A 539 4.64 18.52 16.78
C MET A 539 4.55 20.05 16.92
N LYS A 540 4.72 20.77 15.81
CA LYS A 540 4.48 22.21 15.74
C LYS A 540 3.04 22.49 15.33
N SER A 541 2.40 23.48 15.95
CA SER A 541 1.09 23.97 15.51
C SER A 541 1.28 25.00 14.41
N LEU A 542 0.64 24.79 13.26
CA LEU A 542 0.60 25.75 12.17
C LEU A 542 -0.35 26.92 12.51
N PRO A 543 -0.11 28.12 11.96
CA PRO A 543 -1.05 29.23 12.04
C PRO A 543 -2.45 28.85 11.54
N GLN A 544 -3.49 29.39 12.18
CA GLN A 544 -4.88 29.02 11.88
C GLN A 544 -5.28 29.34 10.44
N GLU A 545 -4.69 30.36 9.79
CA GLU A 545 -5.02 30.68 8.40
C GLU A 545 -4.67 29.55 7.42
N TRP A 546 -3.83 28.58 7.82
CA TRP A 546 -3.50 27.43 6.98
C TRP A 546 -4.64 26.44 6.80
N LEU A 547 -5.69 26.47 7.63
CA LEU A 547 -6.83 25.59 7.48
C LEU A 547 -8.12 26.28 7.92
N TRP A 548 -9.04 26.44 6.98
CA TRP A 548 -10.39 26.89 7.25
C TRP A 548 -11.41 25.82 6.87
N CYS A 549 -12.43 25.63 7.68
CA CYS A 549 -13.56 24.75 7.40
C CYS A 549 -14.84 25.43 7.89
N GLU A 550 -15.89 25.36 7.08
CA GLU A 550 -17.17 26.02 7.36
C GLU A 550 -17.79 25.58 8.70
N THR A 551 -17.64 24.31 9.03
CA THR A 551 -18.20 23.75 10.27
C THR A 551 -17.57 24.38 11.51
N TRP A 552 -16.26 24.60 11.56
CA TRP A 552 -15.58 24.97 12.82
C TRP A 552 -15.07 26.41 12.88
N CYS A 553 -14.80 27.01 11.73
CA CYS A 553 -14.28 28.36 11.62
C CYS A 553 -15.41 29.36 11.35
N ASP A 554 -15.27 30.59 11.85
CA ASP A 554 -16.18 31.69 11.57
C ASP A 554 -16.01 32.19 10.12
N ASP A 555 -17.07 32.78 9.57
CA ASP A 555 -17.08 33.24 8.17
C ASP A 555 -16.16 34.45 7.92
N ALA A 556 -15.86 35.25 8.96
CA ALA A 556 -15.01 36.43 8.86
C ALA A 556 -13.54 36.08 8.64
N SER A 557 -13.11 34.89 9.08
CA SER A 557 -11.75 34.37 8.87
C SER A 557 -11.52 33.78 7.46
N LYS A 558 -12.58 33.43 6.74
CA LYS A 558 -12.51 32.78 5.41
C LYS A 558 -11.70 33.57 4.36
N PRO A 559 -11.78 34.91 4.26
CA PRO A 559 -10.99 35.67 3.29
C PRO A 559 -9.48 35.57 3.52
N ALA A 560 -9.04 35.35 4.76
CA ALA A 560 -7.63 35.17 5.11
C ALA A 560 -7.15 33.71 4.97
N ALA A 561 -8.06 32.78 4.70
CA ALA A 561 -7.74 31.35 4.64
C ALA A 561 -6.83 31.02 3.45
N LYS A 562 -5.67 30.43 3.75
CA LYS A 562 -4.70 29.91 2.79
C LYS A 562 -5.13 28.58 2.20
N THR A 563 -5.84 27.76 2.96
CA THR A 563 -6.50 26.56 2.44
C THR A 563 -7.90 26.38 3.03
N ILE A 564 -8.77 25.72 2.30
CA ILE A 564 -10.15 25.42 2.70
C ILE A 564 -10.37 23.91 2.65
N ASP A 565 -10.74 23.32 3.78
CA ASP A 565 -11.18 21.94 3.92
C ASP A 565 -12.69 21.82 3.79
N LEU A 566 -13.14 20.92 2.91
CA LEU A 566 -14.54 20.56 2.71
C LEU A 566 -14.97 19.51 3.73
N CYS A 567 -14.81 19.87 5.00
CA CYS A 567 -15.13 19.09 6.18
C CYS A 567 -16.61 18.66 6.22
N ASN A 568 -16.85 17.51 6.86
CA ASN A 568 -18.22 17.05 7.11
C ASN A 568 -18.89 17.90 8.19
N ASN A 569 -20.19 18.14 8.04
CA ASN A 569 -20.99 18.87 9.03
C ASN A 569 -21.76 17.86 9.89
N PRO A 570 -21.64 17.87 11.23
CA PRO A 570 -22.37 16.94 12.09
C PRO A 570 -23.88 17.23 12.16
N LEU A 571 -24.31 18.45 11.81
CA LEU A 571 -25.71 18.88 11.85
C LEU A 571 -26.46 18.62 10.54
N THR A 572 -25.76 18.42 9.42
CA THR A 572 -26.36 18.26 8.09
C THR A 572 -25.73 17.07 7.34
N LYS A 573 -26.47 16.48 6.40
CA LYS A 573 -25.96 15.41 5.52
C LYS A 573 -25.85 15.90 4.08
N GLU A 574 -25.38 17.13 3.89
CA GLU A 574 -25.18 17.71 2.57
C GLU A 574 -24.07 16.94 1.81
N PRO A 575 -24.29 16.53 0.54
CA PRO A 575 -23.24 15.87 -0.24
C PRO A 575 -22.05 16.79 -0.51
N LYS A 576 -20.83 16.23 -0.53
CA LYS A 576 -19.58 17.00 -0.69
C LYS A 576 -19.51 17.87 -1.96
N LEU A 577 -20.09 17.43 -3.08
CA LEU A 577 -20.12 18.25 -4.31
C LEU A 577 -20.99 19.50 -4.15
N VAL A 578 -22.10 19.37 -3.42
CA VAL A 578 -23.01 20.50 -3.18
C VAL A 578 -22.33 21.50 -2.24
N SER A 579 -21.70 21.00 -1.17
CA SER A 579 -20.95 21.86 -0.26
C SER A 579 -19.75 22.54 -0.95
N ALA A 580 -19.03 21.85 -1.83
CA ALA A 580 -17.91 22.41 -2.58
C ALA A 580 -18.31 23.65 -3.39
N VAL A 581 -19.37 23.54 -4.20
CA VAL A 581 -19.88 24.64 -5.05
C VAL A 581 -20.41 25.80 -4.20
N ARG A 582 -21.05 25.50 -3.07
CA ARG A 582 -21.62 26.51 -2.17
C ARG A 582 -20.54 27.25 -1.37
N ILE A 583 -19.54 26.52 -0.86
CA ILE A 583 -18.49 27.05 0.01
C ILE A 583 -17.44 27.79 -0.82
N VAL A 584 -17.00 27.24 -1.94
CA VAL A 584 -15.88 27.79 -2.73
C VAL A 584 -16.42 28.27 -4.07
N LYS A 585 -16.56 29.59 -4.24
CA LYS A 585 -17.19 30.20 -5.41
C LYS A 585 -16.44 29.89 -6.71
N GLU A 586 -15.13 29.76 -6.64
CA GLU A 586 -14.24 29.44 -7.75
C GLU A 586 -14.17 27.94 -8.09
N TRP A 587 -14.78 27.06 -7.27
CA TRP A 587 -14.73 25.61 -7.48
C TRP A 587 -15.31 25.15 -8.83
N PRO A 588 -16.47 25.67 -9.31
CA PRO A 588 -17.01 25.30 -10.61
C PRO A 588 -16.05 25.62 -11.77
N ASP A 589 -15.28 26.70 -11.67
CA ASP A 589 -14.33 27.09 -12.71
C ASP A 589 -13.16 26.11 -12.79
N TYR A 590 -12.62 25.70 -11.64
CA TYR A 590 -11.58 24.66 -11.58
C TYR A 590 -12.07 23.32 -12.13
N ASP A 591 -13.27 22.90 -11.74
CA ASP A 591 -13.87 21.65 -12.20
C ASP A 591 -14.11 21.67 -13.72
N ASN A 592 -14.58 22.80 -14.27
CA ASN A 592 -14.78 22.97 -15.70
C ASN A 592 -13.46 22.98 -16.48
N GLU A 593 -12.39 23.56 -15.94
CA GLU A 593 -11.06 23.53 -16.56
C GLU A 593 -10.53 22.10 -16.69
N ILE A 594 -10.64 21.31 -15.62
CA ILE A 594 -10.27 19.89 -15.62
C ILE A 594 -11.12 19.10 -16.61
N LYS A 595 -12.44 19.33 -16.66
CA LYS A 595 -13.34 18.67 -17.62
C LYS A 595 -12.92 18.93 -19.07
N ARG A 596 -12.62 20.20 -19.42
CA ARG A 596 -12.14 20.55 -20.77
C ARG A 596 -10.83 19.81 -21.11
N LEU A 597 -9.91 19.68 -20.14
CA LEU A 597 -8.70 18.89 -20.35
C LEU A 597 -9.01 17.40 -20.59
N GLN A 598 -9.94 16.83 -19.83
CA GLN A 598 -10.38 15.44 -20.02
C GLN A 598 -11.00 15.22 -21.40
N GLU A 599 -11.86 16.13 -21.86
CA GLU A 599 -12.48 16.11 -23.19
C GLU A 599 -11.41 16.15 -24.28
N ARG A 600 -10.46 17.09 -24.22
CA ARG A 600 -9.34 17.15 -25.18
C ARG A 600 -8.51 15.87 -25.22
N VAL A 601 -8.24 15.26 -24.06
CA VAL A 601 -7.49 14.00 -23.98
C VAL A 601 -8.29 12.84 -24.60
N ALA A 602 -9.60 12.80 -24.37
CA ALA A 602 -10.48 11.78 -24.94
C ALA A 602 -10.61 11.91 -26.48
N GLU A 603 -10.72 13.14 -26.99
CA GLU A 603 -10.74 13.43 -28.43
C GLU A 603 -9.42 13.01 -29.10
N ASN A 604 -8.27 13.38 -28.52
CA ASN A 604 -6.96 13.02 -29.04
C ASN A 604 -6.75 11.49 -29.07
N LYS A 605 -7.18 10.77 -28.03
CA LYS A 605 -7.12 9.29 -28.02
C LYS A 605 -7.98 8.67 -29.12
N SER A 606 -9.18 9.21 -29.34
CA SER A 606 -10.09 8.74 -30.39
C SER A 606 -9.50 8.98 -31.79
N GLN A 607 -8.85 10.13 -31.99
CA GLN A 607 -8.15 10.44 -33.24
C GLN A 607 -6.94 9.52 -33.45
N SER A 608 -6.07 9.32 -32.45
CA SER A 608 -4.93 8.39 -32.54
C SER A 608 -5.35 6.95 -32.87
N GLN A 609 -6.42 6.44 -32.25
CA GLN A 609 -6.95 5.11 -32.55
C GLN A 609 -7.59 5.01 -33.95
N SER A 610 -8.16 6.10 -34.45
CA SER A 610 -8.66 6.18 -35.83
C SER A 610 -7.51 6.18 -36.85
N TYR A 611 -6.42 6.89 -36.55
CA TYR A 611 -5.22 6.95 -37.38
C TYR A 611 -4.49 5.59 -37.45
N GLU A 612 -4.32 4.91 -36.30
CA GLU A 612 -3.73 3.56 -36.25
C GLU A 612 -4.53 2.54 -37.07
N LYS A 613 -5.87 2.58 -36.99
CA LYS A 613 -6.75 1.74 -37.83
C LYS A 613 -6.62 2.05 -39.33
N THR A 614 -6.44 3.31 -39.73
CA THR A 614 -6.21 3.67 -41.14
C THR A 614 -4.81 3.31 -41.65
N THR A 615 -3.79 3.33 -40.78
CA THR A 615 -2.43 2.88 -41.15
C THR A 615 -2.31 1.35 -41.25
N ASP A 616 -3.06 0.59 -40.44
CA ASP A 616 -3.13 -0.87 -40.56
C ASP A 616 -3.95 -1.35 -41.79
N THR A 617 -4.76 -0.46 -42.39
CA THR A 617 -5.43 -0.73 -43.67
C THR A 617 -4.63 -0.25 -44.88
N THR A 618 -3.71 0.72 -44.72
CA THR A 618 -2.84 1.18 -45.81
C THR A 618 -1.49 0.45 -45.88
N SER A 619 -1.07 -0.25 -44.83
CA SER A 619 0.13 -1.12 -44.84
C SER A 619 -0.09 -2.52 -45.41
N LYS A 620 -1.32 -2.86 -45.83
CA LYS A 620 -1.64 -4.13 -46.52
C LYS A 620 -1.78 -4.03 -48.04
N ASP A 621 -1.70 -2.82 -48.59
CA ASP A 621 -1.84 -2.60 -50.04
C ASP A 621 -0.61 -1.99 -50.73
N GLU A 622 0.52 -1.77 -50.03
CA GLU A 622 1.80 -1.47 -50.68
C GLU A 622 2.99 -2.20 -50.02
N LEU A 623 3.41 -3.28 -50.71
CA LEU A 623 4.63 -4.12 -50.60
C LEU A 623 4.70 -5.25 -49.58
#